data_AF-A0A8H8V253-F1
#
_entry.id   AF-A0A8H8V253-F1
#
_cell.length_a   1.000
_cell.length_b   1.000
_cell.length_c   1.000
_cell.angle_alpha   90.00
_cell.angle_beta   90.00
_cell.angle_gamma   90.00
#
_symmetry.space_group_name_H-M   'P 1'
#
loop_
_entity.id
_entity.type
_entity.pdbx_description
1 polymer ?
#
loop_
_entity_poly.entity_id
_entity_poly.type
_entity_poly.pdbx_seq_one_letter_code
_entity_poly.pdbx_strand_id
1 'polypeptide(L)'
;MRIKYLVEETVPCELDEDQITRPHSAIINSNVIELARNAGGDENKSCVIYCLLVCLEWFRWQSKKELYDADLGQLRAAACQILAKRIIESTDDQDYLFQELLVKRFSHLQNSERTDPMSAVERAVDLHALDIIGSSGYQKCIKYLWNGWIIQDELDPTQFVFYDKLTSVNYWNHVHPDRLKAPAYQNAFQMLVSFIYLALYTAAINTVNPDGDIDIVEGILYVFTVGFIFDEFSKFWKVGRWYLGFWNVFNCILYALMTTSFVFRCVALSEPIDTPERTKYNVLSYNFIAFSAPMFWCRVLLYLDSFRVFGAMLVILKQMFQETFIFFSLLIIIMVGFLQAFIGLDNTDAEEAPPMTGFIFRTMTNAILQSPEFDSFDKFSPPFGMILYYIFTFVIMVLLLNILIALFNSAYEDITGNATDEFMALFAQKTLQFVRAPDENVFLPPFNLIEVFFLVIPFEWWMDRKRYAKLNDRVL
;
A
#
# COMPACT_ATOMS: atom_id res chain seq x y z
N MET A 1 -15.15 8.61 27.50
CA MET A 1 -15.13 8.00 28.85
C MET A 1 -16.35 7.10 29.12
N ARG A 2 -17.60 7.54 28.91
CA ARG A 2 -18.80 6.69 29.12
C ARG A 2 -18.79 5.38 28.33
N ILE A 3 -18.41 5.43 27.05
CA ILE A 3 -18.34 4.25 26.17
C ILE A 3 -17.27 3.25 26.65
N LYS A 4 -16.10 3.74 27.07
CA LYS A 4 -15.04 2.89 27.61
C LYS A 4 -15.54 2.10 28.84
N TYR A 5 -16.16 2.80 29.78
CA TYR A 5 -16.74 2.18 30.98
C TYR A 5 -17.83 1.16 30.63
N LEU A 6 -18.70 1.47 29.66
CA LEU A 6 -19.71 0.52 29.17
C LEU A 6 -19.05 -0.77 28.65
N VAL A 7 -17.98 -0.66 27.86
CA VAL A 7 -17.29 -1.84 27.30
C VAL A 7 -16.62 -2.66 28.40
N GLU A 8 -15.98 -2.01 29.37
CA GLU A 8 -15.34 -2.68 30.52
C GLU A 8 -16.36 -3.43 31.40
N GLU A 9 -17.56 -2.88 31.60
CA GLU A 9 -18.64 -3.55 32.35
C GLU A 9 -19.30 -4.68 31.54
N THR A 10 -19.43 -4.52 30.22
CA THR A 10 -19.99 -5.59 29.37
C THR A 10 -19.04 -6.78 29.22
N VAL A 11 -17.73 -6.53 29.29
CA VAL A 11 -16.67 -7.52 29.19
C VAL A 11 -15.76 -7.41 30.43
N PRO A 12 -16.21 -7.95 31.58
CA PRO A 12 -15.49 -7.86 32.83
C PRO A 12 -14.34 -8.87 32.92
N CYS A 13 -14.42 -9.99 32.21
CA CYS A 13 -13.46 -11.09 32.23
C CYS A 13 -13.20 -11.64 30.82
N GLU A 14 -12.20 -12.50 30.71
CA GLU A 14 -11.93 -13.26 29.49
C GLU A 14 -13.10 -14.20 29.21
N LEU A 15 -13.60 -14.15 27.98
CA LEU A 15 -14.72 -14.94 27.48
C LEU A 15 -14.31 -15.53 26.13
N ASP A 16 -15.02 -16.54 25.64
CA ASP A 16 -14.78 -17.00 24.27
C ASP A 16 -15.20 -15.89 23.28
N GLU A 17 -14.33 -15.57 22.32
CA GLU A 17 -14.57 -14.52 21.31
C GLU A 17 -15.88 -14.73 20.55
N ASP A 18 -16.20 -15.99 20.26
CA ASP A 18 -17.46 -16.47 19.69
C ASP A 18 -18.69 -15.93 20.42
N GLN A 19 -18.66 -15.80 21.74
CA GLN A 19 -19.83 -15.35 22.50
C GLN A 19 -20.15 -13.87 22.25
N ILE A 20 -19.19 -13.10 21.74
CA ILE A 20 -19.32 -11.67 21.44
C ILE A 20 -19.60 -11.44 19.97
N THR A 21 -18.93 -12.18 19.08
CA THR A 21 -19.03 -12.02 17.63
C THR A 21 -20.32 -12.60 17.05
N ARG A 22 -20.90 -13.63 17.69
CA ARG A 22 -22.11 -14.29 17.19
C ARG A 22 -23.30 -13.32 17.01
N PRO A 23 -24.07 -13.48 15.93
CA PRO A 23 -25.33 -12.74 15.76
C PRO A 23 -26.28 -13.10 16.91
N HIS A 24 -26.83 -12.09 17.59
CA HIS A 24 -27.63 -12.23 18.81
C HIS A 24 -26.88 -12.81 20.03
N SER A 25 -25.60 -12.47 20.19
CA SER A 25 -24.85 -12.69 21.43
C SER A 25 -25.65 -12.32 22.68
N ALA A 26 -25.59 -13.14 23.73
CA ALA A 26 -26.19 -12.83 25.03
C ALA A 26 -25.53 -11.61 25.71
N ILE A 27 -24.25 -11.37 25.43
CA ILE A 27 -23.43 -10.31 26.02
C ILE A 27 -23.76 -8.96 25.38
N ILE A 28 -23.56 -8.83 24.06
CA ILE A 28 -24.00 -7.65 23.32
C ILE A 28 -25.47 -7.84 22.96
N ASN A 29 -26.37 -7.47 23.85
CA ASN A 29 -27.81 -7.49 23.60
C ASN A 29 -28.31 -6.13 23.07
N SER A 30 -29.59 -6.06 22.67
CA SER A 30 -30.19 -4.82 22.17
C SER A 30 -30.13 -3.67 23.19
N ASN A 31 -30.21 -3.97 24.48
CA ASN A 31 -30.13 -2.95 25.54
C ASN A 31 -28.73 -2.33 25.60
N VAL A 32 -27.67 -3.13 25.47
CA VAL A 32 -26.28 -2.64 25.41
C VAL A 32 -26.07 -1.75 24.18
N ILE A 33 -26.65 -2.12 23.03
CA ILE A 33 -26.59 -1.32 21.81
C ILE A 33 -27.31 0.02 21.99
N GLU A 34 -28.49 0.03 22.59
CA GLU A 34 -29.22 1.27 22.91
C GLU A 34 -28.47 2.13 23.93
N LEU A 35 -27.88 1.53 24.96
CA LEU A 35 -27.05 2.24 25.94
C LEU A 35 -25.81 2.86 25.28
N ALA A 36 -25.16 2.14 24.36
CA ALA A 36 -24.04 2.67 23.59
C ALA A 36 -24.48 3.84 22.70
N ARG A 37 -25.63 3.73 22.01
CA ARG A 37 -26.21 4.80 21.19
C ARG A 37 -26.56 6.05 22.03
N ASN A 38 -27.09 5.85 23.23
CA ASN A 38 -27.47 6.92 24.14
C ASN A 38 -26.27 7.52 24.90
N ALA A 39 -25.09 6.90 24.87
CA ALA A 39 -23.92 7.37 25.58
C ALA A 39 -23.46 8.78 25.14
N GLY A 40 -23.76 9.17 23.88
CA GLY A 40 -23.50 10.49 23.32
C GLY A 40 -24.50 11.59 23.74
N GLY A 41 -25.62 11.24 24.39
CA GLY A 41 -26.72 12.18 24.64
C GLY A 41 -27.44 12.60 23.35
N ASP A 42 -28.35 13.57 23.40
CA ASP A 42 -29.10 14.02 22.22
C ASP A 42 -28.28 14.85 21.23
N GLU A 43 -27.31 15.63 21.72
CA GLU A 43 -26.51 16.54 20.89
C GLU A 43 -25.33 15.85 20.19
N ASN A 44 -24.78 14.76 20.75
CA ASN A 44 -23.59 14.10 20.21
C ASN A 44 -23.85 12.64 19.80
N LYS A 45 -25.05 12.29 19.34
CA LYS A 45 -25.37 10.94 18.83
C LYS A 45 -24.45 10.52 17.68
N SER A 46 -23.99 11.47 16.88
CA SER A 46 -23.14 11.23 15.72
C SER A 46 -21.70 10.82 16.09
N CYS A 47 -21.20 11.16 17.27
CA CYS A 47 -19.81 10.87 17.66
C CYS A 47 -19.60 9.46 18.24
N VAL A 48 -20.67 8.69 18.44
CA VAL A 48 -20.63 7.39 19.16
C VAL A 48 -19.71 6.38 18.45
N ILE A 49 -19.82 6.26 17.13
CA ILE A 49 -18.99 5.33 16.33
C ILE A 49 -17.52 5.74 16.40
N TYR A 50 -17.23 7.03 16.23
CA TYR A 50 -15.87 7.55 16.35
C TYR A 50 -15.28 7.28 17.74
N CYS A 51 -16.07 7.47 18.81
CA CYS A 51 -15.62 7.18 20.17
C CYS A 51 -15.39 5.68 20.42
N LEU A 52 -16.17 4.79 19.81
CA LEU A 52 -15.93 3.33 19.86
C LEU A 52 -14.61 2.96 19.18
N LEU A 53 -14.28 3.59 18.05
CA LEU A 53 -12.99 3.40 17.37
C LEU A 53 -11.80 3.92 18.21
N VAL A 54 -11.96 5.04 18.92
CA VAL A 54 -10.96 5.53 19.87
C VAL A 54 -10.77 4.55 21.04
N CYS A 55 -11.86 3.95 21.55
CA CYS A 55 -11.77 2.93 22.59
C CYS A 55 -11.08 1.66 22.07
N LEU A 56 -11.37 1.24 20.83
CA LEU A 56 -10.74 0.11 20.16
C LEU A 56 -9.22 0.28 20.09
N GLU A 57 -8.74 1.44 19.63
CA GLU A 57 -7.31 1.74 19.58
C GLU A 57 -6.68 1.69 20.97
N TRP A 58 -7.36 2.27 21.97
CA TRP A 58 -6.88 2.27 23.35
C TRP A 58 -6.74 0.85 23.92
N PHE A 59 -7.73 -0.02 23.73
CA PHE A 59 -7.68 -1.41 24.19
C PHE A 59 -6.61 -2.23 23.46
N ARG A 60 -6.42 -2.01 22.15
CA ARG A 60 -5.30 -2.63 21.40
C ARG A 60 -3.95 -2.16 21.89
N TRP A 61 -3.81 -0.88 22.20
CA TRP A 61 -2.59 -0.33 22.80
C TRP A 61 -2.34 -0.91 24.19
N GLN A 62 -3.39 -1.05 25.01
CA GLN A 62 -3.31 -1.65 26.34
C GLN A 62 -2.85 -3.10 26.26
N SER A 63 -3.45 -3.91 25.38
CA SER A 63 -3.07 -5.30 25.13
C SER A 63 -1.60 -5.47 24.77
N LYS A 64 -1.04 -4.56 23.96
CA LYS A 64 0.39 -4.58 23.59
C LYS A 64 1.33 -4.25 24.75
N LYS A 65 0.87 -3.48 25.74
CA LYS A 65 1.69 -3.09 26.91
C LYS A 65 1.54 -4.06 28.07
N GLU A 66 0.33 -4.52 28.30
CA GLU A 66 -0.07 -5.40 29.40
C GLU A 66 -0.22 -6.83 28.87
N LEU A 67 0.92 -7.47 28.56
CA LEU A 67 0.95 -8.82 27.98
C LEU A 67 0.24 -9.88 28.83
N TYR A 68 0.06 -9.64 30.13
CA TYR A 68 -0.60 -10.58 31.04
C TYR A 68 -2.13 -10.60 30.90
N ASP A 69 -2.75 -9.49 30.45
CA ASP A 69 -4.19 -9.35 30.19
C ASP A 69 -4.43 -9.03 28.70
N ALA A 70 -3.52 -9.47 27.84
CA ALA A 70 -3.53 -9.13 26.42
C ALA A 70 -4.82 -9.61 25.73
N ASP A 71 -5.29 -10.79 26.09
CA ASP A 71 -6.46 -11.45 25.53
C ASP A 71 -7.74 -10.69 25.90
N LEU A 72 -7.89 -10.30 27.18
CA LEU A 72 -8.99 -9.44 27.63
C LEU A 72 -9.03 -8.11 26.88
N GLY A 73 -7.87 -7.48 26.67
CA GLY A 73 -7.75 -6.23 25.90
C GLY A 73 -8.19 -6.41 24.45
N GLN A 74 -7.77 -7.51 23.79
CA GLN A 74 -8.20 -7.82 22.43
C GLN A 74 -9.70 -8.08 22.34
N LEU A 75 -10.26 -8.80 23.32
CA LEU A 75 -11.67 -9.13 23.38
C LEU A 75 -12.56 -7.89 23.58
N ARG A 76 -12.12 -6.94 24.41
CA ARG A 76 -12.76 -5.61 24.53
C ARG A 76 -12.67 -4.81 23.24
N ALA A 77 -11.56 -4.88 22.52
CA ALA A 77 -11.43 -4.26 21.22
C ALA A 77 -12.37 -4.89 20.18
N ALA A 78 -12.54 -6.22 20.18
CA ALA A 78 -13.53 -6.92 19.35
C ALA A 78 -14.96 -6.51 19.71
N ALA A 79 -15.29 -6.40 21.01
CA ALA A 79 -16.59 -5.91 21.46
C ALA A 79 -16.90 -4.49 20.96
N CYS A 80 -15.92 -3.58 20.97
CA CYS A 80 -16.07 -2.25 20.37
C CYS A 80 -16.41 -2.32 18.86
N GLN A 81 -15.77 -3.23 18.12
CA GLN A 81 -16.07 -3.42 16.69
C GLN A 81 -17.48 -3.92 16.44
N ILE A 82 -17.91 -4.95 17.18
CA ILE A 82 -19.25 -5.51 17.02
C ILE A 82 -20.32 -4.50 17.44
N LEU A 83 -20.10 -3.74 18.51
CA LEU A 83 -21.01 -2.65 18.91
C LEU A 83 -21.15 -1.61 17.81
N ALA A 84 -20.03 -1.15 17.24
CA ALA A 84 -20.04 -0.17 16.16
C ALA A 84 -20.74 -0.71 14.90
N LYS A 85 -20.44 -1.95 14.50
CA LYS A 85 -21.09 -2.66 13.38
C LYS A 85 -22.61 -2.69 13.56
N ARG A 86 -23.09 -3.10 14.73
CA ARG A 86 -24.54 -3.18 15.00
C ARG A 86 -25.21 -1.82 15.06
N ILE A 87 -24.53 -0.78 15.55
CA ILE A 87 -25.05 0.59 15.50
C ILE A 87 -25.22 1.06 14.05
N ILE A 88 -24.24 0.78 13.19
CA ILE A 88 -24.30 1.09 11.75
C ILE A 88 -25.46 0.35 11.07
N GLU A 89 -25.59 -0.95 11.32
CA GLU A 89 -26.62 -1.79 10.70
C GLU A 89 -28.04 -1.49 11.20
N SER A 90 -28.19 -0.95 12.41
CA SER A 90 -29.47 -0.58 13.02
C SER A 90 -29.90 0.88 12.76
N THR A 91 -29.16 1.61 11.92
CA THR A 91 -29.50 2.99 11.55
C THR A 91 -30.18 2.98 10.19
N ASP A 92 -31.50 3.23 10.17
CA ASP A 92 -32.31 3.17 8.94
C ASP A 92 -32.15 4.42 8.05
N ASP A 93 -31.92 5.59 8.66
CA ASP A 93 -31.71 6.85 7.96
C ASP A 93 -30.32 6.89 7.32
N GLN A 94 -30.29 6.70 5.99
CA GLN A 94 -29.05 6.65 5.22
C GLN A 94 -28.33 8.00 5.15
N ASP A 95 -29.08 9.10 5.12
CA ASP A 95 -28.49 10.44 5.00
C ASP A 95 -27.77 10.81 6.31
N TYR A 96 -28.45 10.56 7.44
CA TYR A 96 -27.84 10.71 8.76
C TYR A 96 -26.65 9.74 8.97
N LEU A 97 -26.78 8.49 8.53
CA LEU A 97 -25.69 7.51 8.63
C LEU A 97 -24.44 7.98 7.87
N PHE A 98 -24.59 8.44 6.64
CA PHE A 98 -23.45 8.80 5.80
C PHE A 98 -22.84 10.14 6.21
N GLN A 99 -23.65 11.20 6.29
CA GLN A 99 -23.12 12.55 6.52
C GLN A 99 -22.67 12.75 7.97
N GLU A 100 -23.49 12.37 8.94
CA GLU A 100 -23.28 12.72 10.35
C GLU A 100 -22.48 11.65 11.12
N LEU A 101 -22.83 10.37 10.97
CA LEU A 101 -22.21 9.28 11.75
C LEU A 101 -20.86 8.81 11.20
N LEU A 102 -20.73 8.70 9.88
CA LEU A 102 -19.60 8.06 9.23
C LEU A 102 -18.55 9.06 8.73
N VAL A 103 -18.97 10.02 7.91
CA VAL A 103 -18.04 10.86 7.15
C VAL A 103 -17.69 12.18 7.85
N LYS A 104 -18.55 12.68 8.74
CA LYS A 104 -18.24 13.86 9.58
C LYS A 104 -16.91 13.69 10.30
N ARG A 105 -16.07 14.72 10.25
CA ARG A 105 -14.76 14.70 10.92
C ARG A 105 -14.90 15.13 12.38
N PHE A 106 -14.38 14.30 13.28
CA PHE A 106 -14.38 14.54 14.72
C PHE A 106 -12.95 14.73 15.23
N SER A 107 -12.78 15.61 16.21
CA SER A 107 -11.54 15.77 16.97
C SER A 107 -11.79 15.37 18.43
N HIS A 108 -10.87 14.65 19.05
CA HIS A 108 -10.92 14.38 20.48
C HIS A 108 -9.77 15.05 21.21
N LEU A 109 -9.88 15.17 22.54
CA LEU A 109 -8.85 15.75 23.39
C LEU A 109 -7.96 14.64 23.92
N GLN A 110 -6.67 14.71 23.60
CA GLN A 110 -5.63 13.84 24.15
C GLN A 110 -4.64 14.72 24.93
N ASN A 111 -4.46 14.46 26.23
CA ASN A 111 -3.58 15.24 27.10
C ASN A 111 -3.80 16.77 27.07
N SER A 112 -5.05 17.22 26.90
CA SER A 112 -5.45 18.63 26.74
C SER A 112 -5.14 19.28 25.39
N GLU A 113 -4.58 18.53 24.43
CA GLU A 113 -4.43 18.97 23.04
C GLU A 113 -5.53 18.37 22.17
N ARG A 114 -6.00 19.15 21.18
CA ARG A 114 -6.98 18.66 20.19
C ARG A 114 -6.24 17.89 19.11
N THR A 115 -6.67 16.65 18.87
CA THR A 115 -6.17 15.86 17.75
C THR A 115 -6.66 16.42 16.42
N ASP A 116 -5.97 16.10 15.34
CA ASP A 116 -6.42 16.42 13.99
C ASP A 116 -7.81 15.81 13.72
N PRO A 117 -8.71 16.55 13.06
CA PRO A 117 -10.08 16.11 12.82
C PRO A 117 -10.09 14.96 11.82
N MET A 118 -10.70 13.84 12.19
CA MET A 118 -10.77 12.65 11.35
C MET A 118 -12.15 12.01 11.41
N SER A 119 -12.61 11.48 10.29
CA SER A 119 -13.90 10.81 10.21
C SER A 119 -13.87 9.39 10.79
N ALA A 120 -15.03 8.84 11.13
CA ALA A 120 -15.14 7.46 11.59
C ALA A 120 -14.72 6.48 10.48
N VAL A 121 -15.02 6.80 9.22
CA VAL A 121 -14.65 5.99 8.05
C VAL A 121 -13.13 5.92 7.87
N GLU A 122 -12.46 7.08 7.93
CA GLU A 122 -11.00 7.21 7.91
C GLU A 122 -10.36 6.44 9.07
N ARG A 123 -10.88 6.60 10.29
CA ARG A 123 -10.33 5.95 11.47
C ARG A 123 -10.50 4.43 11.46
N ALA A 124 -11.60 3.91 10.92
CA ALA A 124 -11.84 2.47 10.80
C ALA A 124 -10.81 1.79 9.88
N VAL A 125 -10.45 2.44 8.77
CA VAL A 125 -9.40 1.94 7.86
C VAL A 125 -8.03 2.01 8.51
N ASP A 126 -7.67 3.13 9.13
CA ASP A 126 -6.35 3.28 9.76
C ASP A 126 -6.13 2.27 10.90
N LEU A 127 -7.20 1.87 11.59
CA LEU A 127 -7.18 0.82 12.62
C LEU A 127 -7.36 -0.60 12.07
N HIS A 128 -7.52 -0.81 10.76
CA HIS A 128 -7.80 -2.13 10.18
C HIS A 128 -8.96 -2.86 10.91
N ALA A 129 -10.09 -2.17 11.10
CA ALA A 129 -11.26 -2.68 11.81
C ALA A 129 -12.21 -3.42 10.84
N LEU A 130 -11.85 -4.65 10.48
CA LEU A 130 -12.51 -5.44 9.44
C LEU A 130 -14.02 -5.63 9.65
N ASP A 131 -14.47 -5.86 10.88
CA ASP A 131 -15.90 -6.07 11.17
C ASP A 131 -16.76 -4.84 10.87
N ILE A 132 -16.24 -3.65 11.17
CA ILE A 132 -16.92 -2.37 10.91
C ILE A 132 -16.91 -2.10 9.41
N ILE A 133 -15.75 -2.31 8.78
CA ILE A 133 -15.57 -2.09 7.35
C ILE A 133 -16.49 -3.02 6.55
N GLY A 134 -16.61 -4.29 6.93
CA GLY A 134 -17.48 -5.27 6.29
C GLY A 134 -18.97 -5.03 6.51
N SER A 135 -19.35 -4.08 7.37
CA SER A 135 -20.76 -3.75 7.61
C SER A 135 -21.44 -3.17 6.35
N SER A 136 -22.71 -3.52 6.16
CA SER A 136 -23.45 -3.13 4.94
C SER A 136 -23.62 -1.61 4.79
N GLY A 137 -23.83 -0.89 5.91
CA GLY A 137 -23.94 0.57 5.92
C GLY A 137 -22.62 1.25 5.56
N TYR A 138 -21.51 0.74 6.08
CA TYR A 138 -20.17 1.25 5.77
C TYR A 138 -19.83 1.06 4.29
N GLN A 139 -20.05 -0.15 3.75
CA GLN A 139 -19.76 -0.44 2.34
C GLN A 139 -20.61 0.39 1.37
N LYS A 140 -21.88 0.67 1.72
CA LYS A 140 -22.71 1.60 0.94
C LYS A 140 -22.12 3.01 0.96
N CYS A 141 -21.72 3.51 2.13
CA CYS A 141 -21.10 4.83 2.26
C CYS A 141 -19.82 4.94 1.40
N ILE A 142 -18.93 3.94 1.46
CA ILE A 142 -17.71 3.90 0.64
C ILE A 142 -18.05 3.88 -0.85
N LYS A 143 -19.07 3.11 -1.28
CA LYS A 143 -19.50 3.08 -2.68
C LYS A 143 -20.04 4.43 -3.16
N TYR A 144 -20.73 5.17 -2.29
CA TYR A 144 -21.22 6.51 -2.57
C TYR A 144 -20.07 7.51 -2.73
N LEU A 145 -19.05 7.42 -1.87
CA LEU A 145 -17.80 8.20 -1.99
C LEU A 145 -17.05 7.85 -3.27
N TRP A 146 -16.89 6.55 -3.57
CA TRP A 146 -16.19 6.07 -4.77
C TRP A 146 -16.81 6.62 -6.07
N ASN A 147 -18.14 6.61 -6.15
CA ASN A 147 -18.87 7.14 -7.31
C ASN A 147 -18.96 8.68 -7.34
N GLY A 148 -18.52 9.38 -6.30
CA GLY A 148 -18.65 10.84 -6.19
C GLY A 148 -20.08 11.32 -6.00
N TRP A 149 -20.93 10.56 -5.28
CA TRP A 149 -22.28 10.98 -4.92
C TRP A 149 -22.29 11.81 -3.64
N ILE A 150 -21.32 11.55 -2.77
CA ILE A 150 -20.98 12.36 -1.59
C ILE A 150 -19.66 13.03 -1.90
N ILE A 151 -19.64 14.35 -1.85
CA ILE A 151 -18.46 15.17 -2.07
C ILE A 151 -18.17 16.02 -0.84
N GLN A 152 -16.91 16.40 -0.67
CA GLN A 152 -16.53 17.34 0.38
C GLN A 152 -17.08 18.73 0.03
N ASP A 153 -17.62 19.44 1.01
CA ASP A 153 -18.12 20.80 0.79
C ASP A 153 -16.97 21.76 0.45
N GLU A 154 -17.18 22.64 -0.53
CA GLU A 154 -16.21 23.65 -0.95
C GLU A 154 -15.99 24.72 0.15
N LEU A 155 -17.01 24.99 0.95
CA LEU A 155 -16.99 26.03 1.99
C LEU A 155 -16.49 25.51 3.34
N ASP A 156 -16.80 24.26 3.67
CA ASP A 156 -16.36 23.59 4.91
C ASP A 156 -15.73 22.22 4.62
N PRO A 157 -14.39 22.10 4.62
CA PRO A 157 -13.70 20.84 4.36
C PRO A 157 -13.91 19.78 5.46
N THR A 158 -14.63 20.08 6.54
CA THR A 158 -14.96 19.10 7.58
C THR A 158 -16.28 18.38 7.31
N GLN A 159 -17.09 18.89 6.39
CA GLN A 159 -18.41 18.36 6.05
C GLN A 159 -18.43 17.76 4.64
N PHE A 160 -19.31 16.77 4.49
CA PHE A 160 -19.54 16.08 3.24
C PHE A 160 -21.02 16.16 2.91
N VAL A 161 -21.32 16.60 1.70
CA VAL A 161 -22.68 16.90 1.24
C VAL A 161 -23.00 16.02 0.03
N PHE A 162 -24.28 15.69 -0.14
CA PHE A 162 -24.73 15.00 -1.34
C PHE A 162 -24.64 15.93 -2.55
N TYR A 163 -24.29 15.35 -3.70
CA TYR A 163 -24.21 16.12 -4.93
C TYR A 163 -25.60 16.48 -5.49
N ASP A 164 -26.00 17.74 -5.38
CA ASP A 164 -27.34 18.24 -5.72
C ASP A 164 -27.84 17.92 -7.14
N LYS A 165 -26.94 17.76 -8.11
CA LYS A 165 -27.30 17.60 -9.55
C LYS A 165 -27.36 16.14 -10.02
N LEU A 166 -27.42 15.17 -9.11
CA LEU A 166 -27.51 13.72 -9.40
C LEU A 166 -28.64 13.34 -10.38
N THR A 167 -29.77 14.04 -10.34
CA THR A 167 -30.99 13.73 -11.11
C THR A 167 -31.19 14.62 -12.34
N SER A 168 -30.27 15.55 -12.61
CA SER A 168 -30.43 16.48 -13.73
C SER A 168 -30.27 15.77 -15.08
N VAL A 169 -31.15 16.03 -16.06
CA VAL A 169 -31.19 15.29 -17.34
C VAL A 169 -30.09 15.75 -18.33
N ASN A 170 -29.38 16.84 -18.02
CA ASN A 170 -28.39 17.44 -18.92
C ASN A 170 -27.07 16.65 -18.90
N TYR A 171 -26.59 16.23 -20.07
CA TYR A 171 -25.32 15.49 -20.21
C TYR A 171 -24.11 16.25 -19.64
N TRP A 172 -24.02 17.57 -19.92
CA TRP A 172 -22.95 18.42 -19.40
C TRP A 172 -22.97 18.59 -17.88
N ASN A 173 -24.11 18.37 -17.22
CA ASN A 173 -24.16 18.37 -15.76
C ASN A 173 -23.57 17.10 -15.12
N HIS A 174 -23.36 16.06 -15.93
CA HIS A 174 -22.69 14.85 -15.47
C HIS A 174 -21.17 14.94 -15.64
N VAL A 175 -20.70 15.80 -16.55
CA VAL A 175 -19.28 16.12 -16.78
C VAL A 175 -18.93 17.44 -16.07
N HIS A 176 -19.33 17.55 -14.79
CA HIS A 176 -18.90 18.67 -13.94
C HIS A 176 -17.53 18.36 -13.32
N PRO A 177 -16.64 19.36 -13.17
CA PRO A 177 -15.32 19.20 -12.55
C PRO A 177 -15.36 18.47 -11.20
N ASP A 178 -16.38 18.73 -10.37
CA ASP A 178 -16.55 18.09 -9.06
C ASP A 178 -16.78 16.57 -9.15
N ARG A 179 -17.37 16.11 -10.26
CA ARG A 179 -17.50 14.68 -10.55
C ARG A 179 -16.23 14.08 -11.12
N LEU A 180 -15.45 14.83 -11.90
CA LEU A 180 -14.14 14.37 -12.37
C LEU A 180 -13.16 14.17 -11.22
N LYS A 181 -13.33 14.91 -10.10
CA LYS A 181 -12.62 14.67 -8.83
C LYS A 181 -13.01 13.36 -8.13
N ALA A 182 -14.05 12.65 -8.58
CA ALA A 182 -14.47 11.43 -7.90
C ALA A 182 -13.43 10.30 -8.05
N PRO A 183 -13.24 9.48 -6.99
CA PRO A 183 -12.25 8.40 -6.97
C PRO A 183 -12.34 7.43 -8.15
N ALA A 184 -13.55 7.08 -8.58
CA ALA A 184 -13.76 6.16 -9.69
C ALA A 184 -13.13 6.64 -11.01
N TYR A 185 -13.35 7.91 -11.35
CA TYR A 185 -12.83 8.49 -12.60
C TYR A 185 -11.33 8.74 -12.50
N GLN A 186 -10.85 9.23 -11.36
CA GLN A 186 -9.41 9.42 -11.12
C GLN A 186 -8.65 8.08 -11.24
N ASN A 187 -9.14 7.01 -10.60
CA ASN A 187 -8.53 5.69 -10.69
C ASN A 187 -8.58 5.12 -12.12
N ALA A 188 -9.70 5.26 -12.83
CA ALA A 188 -9.82 4.81 -14.22
C ALA A 188 -8.83 5.56 -15.15
N PHE A 189 -8.68 6.87 -14.95
CA PHE A 189 -7.75 7.68 -15.71
C PHE A 189 -6.28 7.35 -15.37
N GLN A 190 -5.93 7.15 -14.09
CA GLN A 190 -4.61 6.66 -13.68
C GLN A 190 -4.27 5.32 -14.33
N MET A 191 -5.23 4.38 -14.34
CA MET A 191 -5.07 3.08 -14.98
C MET A 191 -4.82 3.22 -16.48
N LEU A 192 -5.60 4.06 -17.17
CA LEU A 192 -5.43 4.33 -18.61
C LEU A 192 -4.05 4.92 -18.92
N VAL A 193 -3.61 5.94 -18.17
CA VAL A 193 -2.27 6.54 -18.34
C VAL A 193 -1.18 5.50 -18.10
N SER A 194 -1.33 4.63 -17.09
CA SER A 194 -0.35 3.57 -16.83
C SER A 194 -0.27 2.54 -17.95
N PHE A 195 -1.39 2.19 -18.59
CA PHE A 195 -1.38 1.32 -19.76
C PHE A 195 -0.74 1.97 -20.98
N ILE A 196 -0.97 3.27 -21.20
CA ILE A 196 -0.27 4.04 -22.24
C ILE A 196 1.24 4.05 -21.97
N TYR A 197 1.65 4.27 -20.73
CA TYR A 197 3.06 4.26 -20.34
C TYR A 197 3.71 2.88 -20.59
N LEU A 198 3.03 1.79 -20.27
CA LEU A 198 3.48 0.43 -20.59
C LEU A 198 3.57 0.17 -22.11
N ALA A 199 2.58 0.65 -22.88
CA ALA A 199 2.59 0.52 -24.33
C ALA A 199 3.75 1.31 -24.97
N LEU A 200 4.02 2.52 -24.48
CA LEU A 200 5.17 3.33 -24.90
C LEU A 200 6.50 2.64 -24.56
N TYR A 201 6.62 2.08 -23.35
CA TYR A 201 7.79 1.30 -22.95
C TYR A 201 8.02 0.09 -23.86
N THR A 202 6.94 -0.66 -24.12
CA THR A 202 6.99 -1.86 -24.98
C THR A 202 7.31 -1.51 -26.42
N ALA A 203 6.82 -0.36 -26.91
CA ALA A 203 7.21 0.15 -28.22
C ALA A 203 8.69 0.52 -28.23
N ALA A 204 9.16 1.34 -27.29
CA ALA A 204 10.54 1.80 -27.20
C ALA A 204 11.57 0.67 -27.10
N ILE A 205 11.28 -0.40 -26.35
CA ILE A 205 12.19 -1.56 -26.23
C ILE A 205 12.20 -2.44 -27.48
N ASN A 206 11.16 -2.39 -28.32
CA ASN A 206 11.09 -3.15 -29.57
C ASN A 206 11.60 -2.35 -30.77
N THR A 207 11.56 -1.02 -30.71
CA THR A 207 12.08 -0.10 -31.73
C THR A 207 13.47 0.40 -31.36
N VAL A 208 14.37 -0.50 -30.95
CA VAL A 208 15.76 -0.17 -30.64
C VAL A 208 16.44 0.37 -31.89
N ASN A 209 16.76 1.67 -31.91
CA ASN A 209 17.40 2.30 -33.04
C ASN A 209 18.93 2.10 -32.97
N PRO A 210 19.56 1.44 -33.96
CA PRO A 210 21.01 1.23 -33.99
C PRO A 210 21.81 2.53 -34.18
N ASP A 211 21.23 3.53 -34.84
CA ASP A 211 21.91 4.80 -35.19
C ASP A 211 22.12 5.71 -33.96
N GLY A 212 21.53 5.35 -32.82
CA GLY A 212 21.78 6.00 -31.54
C GLY A 212 21.05 7.32 -31.31
N ASP A 213 20.20 7.76 -32.25
CA ASP A 213 19.32 8.92 -32.05
C ASP A 213 18.12 8.59 -31.16
N ILE A 214 17.55 9.61 -30.51
CA ILE A 214 16.34 9.49 -29.70
C ILE A 214 15.14 9.35 -30.64
N ASP A 215 14.45 8.22 -30.55
CA ASP A 215 13.18 8.03 -31.26
C ASP A 215 12.08 8.89 -30.62
N ILE A 216 11.07 9.26 -31.40
CA ILE A 216 9.91 10.03 -30.91
C ILE A 216 9.24 9.27 -29.77
N VAL A 217 9.12 7.95 -29.88
CA VAL A 217 8.54 7.08 -28.84
C VAL A 217 9.36 7.13 -27.54
N GLU A 218 10.68 7.05 -27.65
CA GLU A 218 11.62 7.15 -26.51
C GLU A 218 11.54 8.54 -25.86
N GLY A 219 11.46 9.60 -26.65
CA GLY A 219 11.25 10.97 -26.16
C GLY A 219 9.95 11.12 -25.38
N ILE A 220 8.83 10.60 -25.91
CA ILE A 220 7.53 10.63 -25.20
C ILE A 220 7.61 9.80 -23.91
N LEU A 221 8.25 8.63 -23.93
CA LEU A 221 8.44 7.79 -22.75
C LEU A 221 9.16 8.56 -21.64
N TYR A 222 10.26 9.25 -21.96
CA TYR A 222 11.00 10.06 -20.98
C TYR A 222 10.19 11.25 -20.46
N VAL A 223 9.39 11.91 -21.30
CA VAL A 223 8.47 12.98 -20.84
C VAL A 223 7.46 12.43 -19.82
N PHE A 224 6.89 11.25 -20.09
CA PHE A 224 6.02 10.56 -19.12
C PHE A 224 6.76 10.24 -17.83
N THR A 225 7.97 9.70 -17.90
CA THR A 225 8.79 9.40 -16.72
C THR A 225 9.04 10.65 -15.88
N VAL A 226 9.39 11.79 -16.51
CA VAL A 226 9.60 13.06 -15.81
C VAL A 226 8.31 13.53 -15.14
N GLY A 227 7.17 13.44 -15.82
CA GLY A 227 5.85 13.71 -15.22
C GLY A 227 5.61 12.90 -13.96
N PHE A 228 5.86 11.59 -14.02
CA PHE A 228 5.73 10.71 -12.86
C PHE A 228 6.72 11.04 -11.73
N ILE A 229 7.96 11.42 -12.04
CA ILE A 229 8.95 11.82 -11.03
C ILE A 229 8.49 13.07 -10.27
N PHE A 230 7.99 14.09 -10.98
CA PHE A 230 7.49 15.32 -10.34
C PHE A 230 6.25 15.06 -9.47
N ASP A 231 5.35 14.20 -9.92
CA ASP A 231 4.18 13.76 -9.13
C ASP A 231 4.61 13.05 -7.83
N GLU A 232 5.53 12.10 -7.93
CA GLU A 232 6.06 11.36 -6.77
C GLU A 232 6.81 12.29 -5.81
N PHE A 233 7.60 13.24 -6.35
CA PHE A 233 8.36 14.21 -5.56
C PHE A 233 7.43 15.19 -4.82
N SER A 234 6.39 15.69 -5.47
CA SER A 234 5.37 16.55 -4.85
C SER A 234 4.71 15.85 -3.67
N LYS A 235 4.25 14.60 -3.86
CA LYS A 235 3.64 13.78 -2.80
C LYS A 235 4.61 13.53 -1.64
N PHE A 236 5.87 13.20 -1.95
CA PHE A 236 6.90 12.99 -0.94
C PHE A 236 7.17 14.27 -0.12
N TRP A 237 7.21 15.45 -0.76
CA TRP A 237 7.43 16.72 -0.08
C TRP A 237 6.29 17.08 0.88
N LYS A 238 5.04 16.79 0.48
CA LYS A 238 3.84 17.13 1.26
C LYS A 238 3.58 16.18 2.43
N VAL A 239 3.68 14.87 2.18
CA VAL A 239 3.35 13.83 3.16
C VAL A 239 4.57 13.45 4.03
N GLY A 240 5.79 13.65 3.51
CA GLY A 240 7.03 13.32 4.20
C GLY A 240 7.24 11.82 4.37
N ARG A 241 7.77 11.41 5.54
CA ARG A 241 8.13 10.00 5.81
C ARG A 241 6.96 9.02 5.70
N TRP A 242 5.74 9.49 5.95
CA TRP A 242 4.53 8.68 5.88
C TRP A 242 4.15 8.27 4.45
N TYR A 243 4.78 8.86 3.43
CA TYR A 243 4.62 8.47 2.03
C TYR A 243 5.34 7.16 1.67
N LEU A 244 6.29 6.70 2.50
CA LEU A 244 7.12 5.54 2.19
C LEU A 244 6.32 4.24 2.33
N GLY A 245 5.63 3.85 1.27
CA GLY A 245 5.02 2.54 1.08
C GLY A 245 5.85 1.63 0.17
N PHE A 246 5.63 0.32 0.25
CA PHE A 246 6.32 -0.68 -0.60
C PHE A 246 6.24 -0.33 -2.09
N TRP A 247 5.03 -0.01 -2.56
CA TRP A 247 4.78 0.31 -3.97
C TRP A 247 5.38 1.65 -4.41
N ASN A 248 5.42 2.64 -3.51
CA ASN A 248 6.03 3.93 -3.80
C ASN A 248 7.55 3.77 -3.92
N VAL A 249 8.18 3.00 -3.02
CA VAL A 249 9.60 2.65 -3.13
C VAL A 249 9.88 1.88 -4.44
N PHE A 250 9.02 0.93 -4.79
CA PHE A 250 9.13 0.17 -6.03
C PHE A 250 9.07 1.08 -7.27
N ASN A 251 8.11 2.02 -7.31
CA ASN A 251 7.99 3.01 -8.38
C ASN A 251 9.19 3.98 -8.41
N CYS A 252 9.69 4.42 -7.25
CA CYS A 252 10.89 5.25 -7.17
C CYS A 252 12.12 4.56 -7.77
N ILE A 253 12.31 3.25 -7.50
CA ILE A 253 13.42 2.48 -8.10
C ILE A 253 13.24 2.38 -9.62
N LEU A 254 12.00 2.15 -10.10
CA LEU A 254 11.70 2.14 -11.53
C LEU A 254 12.09 3.46 -12.20
N TYR A 255 11.66 4.59 -11.63
CA TYR A 255 11.98 5.90 -12.16
C TYR A 255 13.47 6.25 -12.06
N ALA A 256 14.16 5.77 -11.02
CA ALA A 256 15.61 5.94 -10.89
C ALA A 256 16.37 5.17 -11.98
N LEU A 257 15.95 3.95 -12.33
CA LEU A 257 16.52 3.19 -13.45
C LEU A 257 16.27 3.90 -14.79
N MET A 258 15.05 4.40 -15.02
CA MET A 258 14.73 5.17 -16.22
C MET A 258 15.51 6.47 -16.32
N THR A 259 15.71 7.17 -15.20
CA THR A 259 16.53 8.38 -15.14
C THR A 259 17.99 8.07 -15.42
N THR A 260 18.51 6.96 -14.88
CA THR A 260 19.88 6.49 -15.14
C THR A 260 20.09 6.18 -16.63
N SER A 261 19.14 5.49 -17.25
CA SER A 261 19.13 5.28 -18.70
C SER A 261 19.15 6.62 -19.47
N PHE A 262 18.27 7.56 -19.11
CA PHE A 262 18.21 8.86 -19.76
C PHE A 262 19.54 9.63 -19.66
N VAL A 263 20.18 9.63 -18.48
CA VAL A 263 21.49 10.27 -18.28
C VAL A 263 22.55 9.63 -19.19
N PHE A 264 22.62 8.30 -19.26
CA PHE A 264 23.55 7.63 -20.19
C PHE A 264 23.25 7.94 -21.65
N ARG A 265 21.97 8.15 -22.00
CA ARG A 265 21.56 8.57 -23.34
C ARG A 265 22.04 9.98 -23.65
N CYS A 266 21.89 10.93 -22.73
CA CYS A 266 22.42 12.29 -22.88
C CYS A 266 23.95 12.30 -23.05
N VAL A 267 24.67 11.48 -22.27
CA VAL A 267 26.12 11.32 -22.39
C VAL A 267 26.51 10.71 -23.74
N ALA A 268 25.78 9.70 -24.22
CA ALA A 268 26.04 9.11 -25.53
C ALA A 268 25.83 10.12 -26.68
N LEU A 269 24.84 11.02 -26.55
CA LEU A 269 24.57 12.07 -27.54
C LEU A 269 25.60 13.21 -27.53
N SER A 270 26.26 13.47 -26.40
CA SER A 270 27.34 14.46 -26.34
C SER A 270 28.62 13.98 -27.05
N GLU A 271 28.76 12.67 -27.23
CA GLU A 271 29.90 12.09 -27.96
C GLU A 271 29.70 12.17 -29.48
N PRO A 272 30.79 12.41 -30.26
CA PRO A 272 30.74 12.45 -31.70
C PRO A 272 30.18 11.16 -32.31
N ILE A 273 29.46 11.31 -33.42
CA ILE A 273 28.92 10.20 -34.21
C ILE A 273 30.05 9.22 -34.55
N ASP A 274 29.80 7.91 -34.38
CA ASP A 274 30.71 6.78 -34.66
C ASP A 274 31.88 6.56 -33.69
N THR A 275 31.87 7.19 -32.51
CA THR A 275 32.87 6.89 -31.45
C THR A 275 32.52 5.57 -30.72
N PRO A 276 33.47 4.67 -30.41
CA PRO A 276 33.18 3.44 -29.66
C PRO A 276 32.59 3.70 -28.26
N GLU A 277 32.89 4.86 -27.69
CA GLU A 277 32.34 5.30 -26.41
C GLU A 277 30.83 5.59 -26.50
N ARG A 278 30.36 6.19 -27.60
CA ARG A 278 28.93 6.42 -27.87
C ARG A 278 28.16 5.10 -27.90
N THR A 279 28.69 4.08 -28.58
CA THR A 279 28.07 2.75 -28.65
C THR A 279 28.00 2.11 -27.26
N LYS A 280 29.06 2.23 -26.46
CA LYS A 280 29.10 1.69 -25.10
C LYS A 280 28.03 2.32 -24.20
N TYR A 281 27.89 3.64 -24.21
CA TYR A 281 26.88 4.34 -23.40
C TYR A 281 25.46 4.08 -23.89
N ASN A 282 25.25 3.94 -25.21
CA ASN A 282 23.96 3.54 -25.77
C ASN A 282 23.55 2.13 -25.33
N VAL A 283 24.46 1.14 -25.43
CA VAL A 283 24.20 -0.22 -24.97
C VAL A 283 23.91 -0.24 -23.47
N LEU A 284 24.65 0.54 -22.67
CA LEU A 284 24.43 0.62 -21.23
C LEU A 284 23.05 1.21 -20.91
N SER A 285 22.63 2.26 -21.61
CA SER A 285 21.29 2.85 -21.46
C SER A 285 20.21 1.82 -21.75
N TYR A 286 20.28 1.11 -22.89
CA TYR A 286 19.31 0.07 -23.24
C TYR A 286 19.30 -1.09 -22.24
N ASN A 287 20.45 -1.47 -21.69
CA ASN A 287 20.52 -2.48 -20.64
C ASN A 287 19.75 -2.06 -19.38
N PHE A 288 19.82 -0.78 -18.99
CA PHE A 288 19.02 -0.27 -17.86
C PHE A 288 17.52 -0.25 -18.15
N ILE A 289 17.11 0.15 -19.37
CA ILE A 289 15.71 0.07 -19.79
C ILE A 289 15.24 -1.40 -19.75
N ALA A 290 16.01 -2.33 -20.32
CA ALA A 290 15.68 -3.75 -20.32
C ALA A 290 15.63 -4.34 -18.90
N PHE A 291 16.54 -3.95 -18.02
CA PHE A 291 16.54 -4.38 -16.61
C PHE A 291 15.29 -3.90 -15.86
N SER A 292 14.72 -2.77 -16.27
CA SER A 292 13.48 -2.24 -15.69
C SER A 292 12.21 -2.96 -16.18
N ALA A 293 12.29 -3.85 -17.18
CA ALA A 293 11.13 -4.51 -17.78
C ALA A 293 10.23 -5.22 -16.77
N PRO A 294 10.75 -6.06 -15.84
CA PRO A 294 9.89 -6.73 -14.86
C PRO A 294 9.16 -5.73 -13.98
N MET A 295 9.76 -4.58 -13.69
CA MET A 295 9.15 -3.55 -12.85
C MET A 295 7.98 -2.85 -13.55
N PHE A 296 8.09 -2.58 -14.85
CA PHE A 296 6.96 -2.06 -15.64
C PHE A 296 5.76 -3.00 -15.63
N TRP A 297 6.00 -4.31 -15.79
CA TRP A 297 4.94 -5.31 -15.74
C TRP A 297 4.38 -5.52 -14.32
N CYS A 298 5.24 -5.57 -13.31
CA CYS A 298 4.81 -5.62 -11.90
C CYS A 298 3.96 -4.41 -11.51
N ARG A 299 4.23 -3.23 -12.07
CA ARG A 299 3.39 -2.03 -11.87
C ARG A 299 1.96 -2.23 -12.37
N VAL A 300 1.69 -3.10 -13.34
CA VAL A 300 0.30 -3.39 -13.76
C VAL A 300 -0.49 -4.05 -12.62
N LEU A 301 0.17 -4.86 -11.79
CA LEU A 301 -0.45 -5.52 -10.64
C LEU A 301 -1.06 -4.50 -9.66
N LEU A 302 -0.46 -3.31 -9.54
CA LEU A 302 -0.99 -2.22 -8.71
C LEU A 302 -2.41 -1.79 -9.07
N TYR A 303 -2.78 -1.90 -10.34
CA TYR A 303 -4.09 -1.47 -10.82
C TYR A 303 -5.07 -2.63 -10.95
N LEU A 304 -4.58 -3.87 -10.88
CA LEU A 304 -5.43 -5.06 -10.81
C LEU A 304 -6.12 -5.22 -9.45
N ASP A 305 -5.65 -4.51 -8.42
CA ASP A 305 -6.29 -4.43 -7.10
C ASP A 305 -7.77 -3.99 -7.14
N SER A 306 -8.17 -3.25 -8.19
CA SER A 306 -9.55 -2.83 -8.44
C SER A 306 -10.49 -4.01 -8.71
N PHE A 307 -9.96 -5.17 -9.09
CA PHE A 307 -10.75 -6.39 -9.27
C PHE A 307 -10.71 -7.24 -8.00
N ARG A 308 -11.90 -7.67 -7.54
CA ARG A 308 -12.05 -8.44 -6.29
C ARG A 308 -11.10 -9.62 -6.14
N VAL A 309 -10.97 -10.43 -7.17
CA VAL A 309 -10.15 -11.66 -7.14
C VAL A 309 -8.66 -11.31 -7.03
N PHE A 310 -8.19 -10.36 -7.84
CA PHE A 310 -6.78 -9.96 -7.86
C PHE A 310 -6.39 -9.15 -6.63
N GLY A 311 -7.28 -8.25 -6.16
CA GLY A 311 -7.08 -7.49 -4.93
C GLY A 311 -6.89 -8.39 -3.72
N ALA A 312 -7.77 -9.38 -3.52
CA ALA A 312 -7.63 -10.36 -2.44
C ALA A 312 -6.31 -11.15 -2.54
N MET A 313 -5.92 -11.58 -3.75
CA MET A 313 -4.65 -12.29 -3.97
C MET A 313 -3.43 -11.43 -3.64
N LEU A 314 -3.46 -10.12 -3.95
CA LEU A 314 -2.36 -9.21 -3.63
C LEU A 314 -2.21 -8.97 -2.11
N VAL A 315 -3.31 -8.94 -1.34
CA VAL A 315 -3.24 -8.91 0.13
C VAL A 315 -2.53 -10.14 0.65
N ILE A 316 -2.98 -11.31 0.19
CA ILE A 316 -2.42 -12.60 0.59
C ILE A 316 -0.91 -12.62 0.34
N LEU A 317 -0.48 -12.28 -0.88
CA LEU A 317 0.94 -12.22 -1.22
C LEU A 317 1.71 -11.25 -0.32
N LYS A 318 1.20 -10.04 -0.10
CA LYS A 318 1.86 -9.03 0.75
C LYS A 318 2.06 -9.53 2.18
N GLN A 319 1.04 -10.12 2.78
CA GLN A 319 1.10 -10.63 4.15
C GLN A 319 2.08 -11.81 4.25
N MET A 320 2.01 -12.75 3.29
CA MET A 320 2.95 -13.87 3.19
C MET A 320 4.40 -13.39 3.11
N PHE A 321 4.70 -12.31 2.35
CA PHE A 321 6.04 -11.73 2.30
C PHE A 321 6.51 -11.15 3.64
N GLN A 322 5.60 -10.54 4.43
CA GLN A 322 5.95 -10.01 5.75
C GLN A 322 6.29 -11.11 6.74
N GLU A 323 5.52 -12.21 6.75
CA GLU A 323 5.77 -13.35 7.63
C GLU A 323 7.05 -14.10 7.24
N THR A 324 7.33 -14.18 5.94
CA THR A 324 8.55 -14.82 5.42
C THR A 324 9.83 -14.06 5.76
N PHE A 325 9.76 -12.78 6.13
CA PHE A 325 10.93 -11.99 6.48
C PHE A 325 11.71 -12.58 7.67
N ILE A 326 11.00 -13.11 8.67
CA ILE A 326 11.62 -13.79 9.82
C ILE A 326 12.35 -15.05 9.35
N PHE A 327 11.74 -15.81 8.45
CA PHE A 327 12.36 -16.99 7.86
C PHE A 327 13.61 -16.66 7.02
N PHE A 328 13.57 -15.61 6.19
CA PHE A 328 14.75 -15.14 5.45
C PHE A 328 15.88 -14.72 6.39
N SER A 329 15.56 -14.13 7.54
CA SER A 329 16.55 -13.78 8.56
C SER A 329 17.24 -15.02 9.13
N LEU A 330 16.48 -16.08 9.42
CA LEU A 330 17.03 -17.37 9.86
C LEU A 330 17.90 -18.02 8.76
N LEU A 331 17.43 -17.98 7.51
CA LEU A 331 18.16 -18.50 6.35
C LEU A 331 19.53 -17.82 6.20
N ILE A 332 19.58 -16.49 6.33
CA ILE A 332 20.83 -15.72 6.23
C ILE A 332 21.79 -16.11 7.36
N ILE A 333 21.33 -16.24 8.60
CA ILE A 333 22.19 -16.64 9.74
C ILE A 333 22.81 -18.02 9.48
N ILE A 334 21.99 -18.99 9.05
CA ILE A 334 22.46 -20.34 8.72
C ILE A 334 23.45 -20.29 7.55
N MET A 335 23.14 -19.52 6.49
CA MET A 335 24.00 -19.34 5.33
C MET A 335 25.36 -18.75 5.71
N VAL A 336 25.39 -17.73 6.57
CA VAL A 336 26.65 -17.14 7.05
C VAL A 336 27.46 -18.15 7.87
N GLY A 337 26.81 -18.96 8.72
CA GLY A 337 27.48 -20.01 9.49
C GLY A 337 28.13 -21.08 8.60
N PHE A 338 27.41 -21.55 7.58
CA PHE A 338 27.97 -22.50 6.60
C PHE A 338 29.04 -21.86 5.73
N LEU A 339 28.86 -20.60 5.30
CA LEU A 339 29.85 -19.85 4.52
C LEU A 339 31.15 -19.71 5.30
N GLN A 340 31.07 -19.38 6.59
CA GLN A 340 32.22 -19.31 7.48
C GLN A 340 32.91 -20.68 7.63
N ALA A 341 32.14 -21.77 7.73
CA ALA A 341 32.69 -23.12 7.80
C ALA A 341 33.41 -23.53 6.50
N PHE A 342 32.84 -23.22 5.33
CA PHE A 342 33.49 -23.47 4.03
C PHE A 342 34.74 -22.63 3.84
N ILE A 343 34.72 -21.34 4.19
CA ILE A 343 35.91 -20.48 4.16
C ILE A 343 36.98 -21.02 5.12
N GLY A 344 36.58 -21.53 6.28
CA GLY A 344 37.50 -22.18 7.23
C GLY A 344 38.21 -23.39 6.64
N LEU A 345 37.48 -24.25 5.93
CA LEU A 345 38.03 -25.41 5.22
C LEU A 345 38.93 -25.01 4.02
N ASP A 346 38.53 -23.99 3.25
CA ASP A 346 39.33 -23.45 2.14
C ASP A 346 40.69 -22.94 2.65
N ASN A 347 40.69 -22.19 3.76
CA ASN A 347 41.91 -21.63 4.34
C ASN A 347 42.89 -22.69 4.87
N THR A 348 42.42 -23.88 5.25
CA THR A 348 43.31 -24.97 5.70
C THR A 348 43.94 -25.73 4.54
N ASP A 349 43.30 -25.74 3.37
CA ASP A 349 43.83 -26.36 2.14
C ASP A 349 44.64 -25.35 1.27
N ALA A 350 44.66 -24.08 1.66
CA ALA A 350 45.21 -22.95 0.89
C ALA A 350 46.74 -22.85 0.82
N GLU A 351 47.52 -23.90 1.10
CA GLU A 351 48.97 -23.85 0.86
C GLU A 351 49.31 -23.70 -0.65
N GLU A 352 48.39 -23.98 -1.58
CA GLU A 352 48.65 -23.91 -3.04
C GLU A 352 47.59 -23.19 -3.93
N ALA A 353 46.50 -22.61 -3.39
CA ALA A 353 45.42 -22.03 -4.23
C ALA A 353 44.94 -20.63 -3.79
N PRO A 354 44.51 -19.75 -4.74
CA PRO A 354 43.86 -18.48 -4.41
C PRO A 354 42.48 -18.70 -3.76
N PRO A 355 42.03 -17.78 -2.89
CA PRO A 355 40.80 -17.95 -2.11
C PRO A 355 39.58 -18.15 -3.02
N MET A 356 38.88 -19.27 -2.85
CA MET A 356 37.73 -19.67 -3.69
C MET A 356 36.40 -19.13 -3.16
N THR A 357 36.41 -18.02 -2.43
CA THR A 357 35.22 -17.45 -1.78
C THR A 357 34.07 -17.17 -2.76
N GLY A 358 34.38 -16.70 -3.98
CA GLY A 358 33.38 -16.46 -5.02
C GLY A 358 32.73 -17.75 -5.57
N PHE A 359 33.50 -18.84 -5.63
CA PHE A 359 32.98 -20.16 -6.01
C PHE A 359 32.09 -20.73 -4.90
N ILE A 360 32.53 -20.69 -3.64
CA ILE A 360 31.75 -21.14 -2.48
C ILE A 360 30.41 -20.39 -2.41
N PHE A 361 30.44 -19.06 -2.54
CA PHE A 361 29.22 -18.25 -2.52
C PHE A 361 28.26 -18.60 -3.66
N ARG A 362 28.77 -18.79 -4.89
CA ARG A 362 27.96 -19.18 -6.04
C ARG A 362 27.32 -20.56 -5.84
N THR A 363 28.08 -21.55 -5.38
CA THR A 363 27.59 -22.92 -5.16
C THR A 363 26.56 -22.98 -4.04
N MET A 364 26.76 -22.21 -2.96
CA MET A 364 25.76 -22.07 -1.89
C MET A 364 24.48 -21.40 -2.39
N THR A 365 24.61 -20.35 -3.21
CA THR A 365 23.46 -19.67 -3.82
C THR A 365 22.68 -20.60 -4.75
N ASN A 366 23.37 -21.38 -5.58
CA ASN A 366 22.76 -22.37 -6.46
C ASN A 366 21.99 -23.45 -5.69
N ALA A 367 22.52 -23.92 -4.54
CA ALA A 367 21.81 -24.88 -3.69
C ALA A 367 20.51 -24.31 -3.10
N ILE A 368 20.48 -23.02 -2.74
CA ILE A 368 19.26 -22.33 -2.28
C ILE A 368 18.23 -22.26 -3.41
N LEU A 369 18.67 -22.03 -4.64
CA LEU A 369 17.83 -22.00 -5.85
C LEU A 369 17.39 -23.40 -6.34
N GLN A 370 17.52 -24.44 -5.49
CA GLN A 370 17.18 -25.83 -5.79
C GLN A 370 18.00 -26.45 -6.93
N SER A 371 19.20 -25.92 -7.20
CA SER A 371 20.13 -26.47 -8.18
C SER A 371 21.50 -26.77 -7.56
N PRO A 372 21.59 -27.69 -6.56
CA PRO A 372 22.88 -28.05 -5.97
C PRO A 372 23.76 -28.78 -7.00
N GLU A 373 25.03 -28.41 -7.04
CA GLU A 373 26.04 -29.06 -7.88
C GLU A 373 26.99 -29.85 -6.99
N PHE A 374 26.83 -31.18 -6.98
CA PHE A 374 27.67 -32.07 -6.16
C PHE A 374 29.03 -32.35 -6.82
N ASP A 375 29.05 -32.51 -8.16
CA ASP A 375 30.27 -32.80 -8.94
C ASP A 375 31.33 -31.69 -8.81
N SER A 376 30.88 -30.44 -8.65
CA SER A 376 31.74 -29.27 -8.48
C SER A 376 32.42 -29.23 -7.09
N PHE A 377 31.87 -29.96 -6.10
CA PHE A 377 32.35 -29.96 -4.71
C PHE A 377 33.17 -31.20 -4.34
N ASP A 378 33.21 -32.23 -5.19
CA ASP A 378 33.99 -33.46 -4.98
C ASP A 378 35.50 -33.22 -4.76
N LYS A 379 36.02 -32.10 -5.27
CA LYS A 379 37.44 -31.71 -5.16
C LYS A 379 37.71 -30.73 -4.01
N PHE A 380 36.67 -30.26 -3.33
CA PHE A 380 36.77 -29.25 -2.28
C PHE A 380 36.89 -29.91 -0.91
N SER A 381 38.08 -29.84 -0.30
CA SER A 381 38.41 -30.37 1.03
C SER A 381 37.81 -31.74 1.39
N PRO A 382 38.09 -32.83 0.64
CA PRO A 382 37.59 -34.15 1.00
C PRO A 382 38.21 -34.67 2.31
N PRO A 383 37.45 -35.29 3.23
CA PRO A 383 36.03 -35.65 3.15
C PRO A 383 35.07 -34.62 3.79
N PHE A 384 35.59 -33.67 4.57
CA PHE A 384 34.78 -32.79 5.42
C PHE A 384 33.97 -31.77 4.62
N GLY A 385 34.51 -31.24 3.52
CA GLY A 385 33.80 -30.32 2.62
C GLY A 385 32.55 -30.95 2.02
N MET A 386 32.65 -32.19 1.54
CA MET A 386 31.52 -32.95 0.99
C MET A 386 30.45 -33.25 2.05
N ILE A 387 30.86 -33.74 3.23
CA ILE A 387 29.92 -34.03 4.33
C ILE A 387 29.18 -32.75 4.75
N LEU A 388 29.91 -31.64 4.89
CA LEU A 388 29.33 -30.36 5.26
C LEU A 388 28.36 -29.85 4.18
N TYR A 389 28.68 -30.03 2.89
CA TYR A 389 27.79 -29.66 1.78
C TYR A 389 26.52 -30.52 1.73
N TYR A 390 26.60 -31.82 2.03
CA TYR A 390 25.40 -32.66 2.18
C TYR A 390 24.52 -32.20 3.34
N ILE A 391 25.12 -31.90 4.50
CA ILE A 391 24.37 -31.38 5.66
C ILE A 391 23.72 -30.04 5.32
N PHE A 392 24.47 -29.12 4.72
CA PHE A 392 23.96 -27.83 4.26
C PHE A 392 22.76 -28.01 3.33
N THR A 393 22.92 -28.84 2.29
CA THR A 393 21.88 -29.09 1.30
C THR A 393 20.64 -29.73 1.93
N PHE A 394 20.81 -30.66 2.86
CA PHE A 394 19.70 -31.24 3.63
C PHE A 394 18.98 -30.18 4.47
N VAL A 395 19.70 -29.33 5.20
CA VAL A 395 19.10 -28.28 6.04
C VAL A 395 18.34 -27.27 5.19
N ILE A 396 18.92 -26.79 4.08
CA ILE A 396 18.27 -25.80 3.21
C ILE A 396 17.08 -26.40 2.45
N MET A 397 17.31 -27.46 1.68
CA MET A 397 16.30 -27.96 0.74
C MET A 397 15.24 -28.83 1.41
N VAL A 398 15.59 -29.61 2.43
CA VAL A 398 14.66 -30.57 3.05
C VAL A 398 13.99 -29.97 4.27
N LEU A 399 14.73 -29.30 5.15
CA LEU A 399 14.12 -28.74 6.37
C LEU A 399 13.51 -27.38 6.11
N LEU A 400 14.34 -26.39 5.77
CA LEU A 400 13.92 -24.99 5.71
C LEU A 400 12.87 -24.76 4.62
N LEU A 401 13.07 -25.27 3.41
CA LEU A 401 12.13 -25.08 2.31
C LEU A 401 10.75 -25.73 2.59
N ASN A 402 10.71 -26.92 3.18
CA ASN A 402 9.43 -27.56 3.52
C ASN A 402 8.70 -26.82 4.65
N ILE A 403 9.43 -26.29 5.64
CA ILE A 403 8.86 -25.42 6.67
C ILE A 403 8.32 -24.14 6.04
N LEU A 404 9.02 -23.55 5.07
CA LEU A 404 8.56 -22.36 4.36
C LEU A 404 7.24 -22.62 3.60
N ILE A 405 7.14 -23.75 2.90
CA ILE A 405 5.90 -24.15 2.23
C ILE A 405 4.76 -24.34 3.24
N ALA A 406 5.03 -24.96 4.39
CA ALA A 406 4.02 -25.16 5.44
C ALA A 406 3.53 -23.82 6.03
N LEU A 407 4.43 -22.88 6.31
CA LEU A 407 4.09 -21.53 6.77
C LEU A 407 3.26 -20.79 5.72
N PHE A 408 3.64 -20.89 4.44
CA PHE A 408 2.86 -20.29 3.35
C PHE A 408 1.46 -20.86 3.23
N ASN A 409 1.27 -22.17 3.39
CA ASN A 409 -0.04 -22.78 3.35
C ASN A 409 -0.92 -22.33 4.53
N SER A 410 -0.37 -22.29 5.74
CA SER A 410 -1.09 -21.80 6.93
C SER A 410 -1.52 -20.35 6.77
N ALA A 411 -0.60 -19.47 6.39
CA ALA A 411 -0.89 -18.06 6.17
C ALA A 411 -1.91 -17.84 5.04
N TYR A 412 -1.83 -18.64 3.98
CA TYR A 412 -2.79 -18.61 2.88
C TYR A 412 -4.21 -18.99 3.34
N GLU A 413 -4.36 -20.05 4.15
CA GLU A 413 -5.65 -20.47 4.70
C GLU A 413 -6.27 -19.39 5.60
N ASP A 414 -5.47 -18.82 6.50
CA ASP A 414 -5.93 -17.78 7.43
C ASP A 414 -6.46 -16.54 6.69
N ILE A 415 -5.78 -16.09 5.64
CA ILE A 415 -6.18 -14.91 4.88
C ILE A 415 -7.33 -15.22 3.92
N THR A 416 -7.34 -16.41 3.30
CA THR A 416 -8.43 -16.79 2.39
C THR A 416 -9.76 -16.92 3.12
N GLY A 417 -9.76 -17.34 4.39
CA GLY A 417 -10.94 -17.33 5.25
C GLY A 417 -11.61 -15.95 5.36
N ASN A 418 -10.81 -14.88 5.36
CA ASN A 418 -11.27 -13.49 5.52
C ASN A 418 -11.13 -12.64 4.24
N ALA A 419 -10.88 -13.26 3.08
CA ALA A 419 -10.54 -12.56 1.84
C ALA A 419 -11.58 -11.52 1.38
N THR A 420 -12.86 -11.74 1.71
CA THR A 420 -13.92 -10.78 1.34
C THR A 420 -13.83 -9.50 2.19
N ASP A 421 -13.57 -9.64 3.49
CA ASP A 421 -13.42 -8.50 4.40
C ASP A 421 -12.13 -7.74 4.13
N GLU A 422 -11.04 -8.45 3.84
CA GLU A 422 -9.77 -7.87 3.40
C GLU A 422 -9.92 -7.09 2.09
N PHE A 423 -10.65 -7.62 1.11
CA PHE A 423 -10.95 -6.88 -0.11
C PHE A 423 -11.77 -5.61 0.17
N MET A 424 -12.77 -5.69 1.05
CA MET A 424 -13.58 -4.55 1.44
C MET A 424 -12.76 -3.47 2.16
N ALA A 425 -11.77 -3.86 2.96
CA ALA A 425 -10.81 -2.97 3.59
C ALA A 425 -9.87 -2.31 2.57
N LEU A 426 -9.33 -3.07 1.62
CA LEU A 426 -8.53 -2.50 0.53
C LEU A 426 -9.33 -1.49 -0.29
N PHE A 427 -10.57 -1.82 -0.66
CA PHE A 427 -11.41 -0.93 -1.46
C PHE A 427 -11.74 0.36 -0.70
N ALA A 428 -12.03 0.27 0.60
CA ALA A 428 -12.22 1.43 1.46
C ALA A 428 -10.95 2.28 1.57
N GLN A 429 -9.79 1.66 1.80
CA GLN A 429 -8.51 2.34 1.87
C GLN A 429 -8.20 3.09 0.57
N LYS A 430 -8.37 2.43 -0.57
CA LYS A 430 -8.16 3.04 -1.89
C LYS A 430 -9.09 4.22 -2.13
N THR A 431 -10.37 4.07 -1.80
CA THR A 431 -11.37 5.16 -1.93
C THR A 431 -10.96 6.37 -1.10
N LEU A 432 -10.56 6.16 0.16
CA LEU A 432 -10.18 7.24 1.06
C LEU A 432 -8.85 7.90 0.69
N GLN A 433 -7.93 7.21 0.04
CA GLN A 433 -6.71 7.84 -0.49
C GLN A 433 -7.04 8.94 -1.51
N PHE A 434 -8.03 8.72 -2.38
CA PHE A 434 -8.50 9.74 -3.32
C PHE A 434 -9.30 10.86 -2.62
N VAL A 435 -10.08 10.53 -1.59
CA VAL A 435 -10.91 11.51 -0.88
C VAL A 435 -10.12 12.39 0.10
N ARG A 436 -9.03 11.89 0.71
CA ARG A 436 -8.21 12.65 1.68
C ARG A 436 -7.45 13.81 1.03
N ALA A 437 -7.16 13.74 -0.27
CA ALA A 437 -6.39 14.75 -1.00
C ALA A 437 -7.04 15.12 -2.36
N PRO A 438 -8.24 15.72 -2.36
CA PRO A 438 -9.00 15.99 -3.59
C PRO A 438 -8.39 17.11 -4.46
N ASP A 439 -7.63 18.01 -3.85
CA ASP A 439 -7.09 19.22 -4.52
C ASP A 439 -5.60 19.10 -4.89
N GLU A 440 -4.94 17.98 -4.60
CA GLU A 440 -3.48 17.90 -4.78
C GLU A 440 -3.02 17.49 -6.18
N ASN A 441 -3.87 16.87 -6.99
CA ASN A 441 -3.51 16.46 -8.36
C ASN A 441 -4.70 16.64 -9.29
N VAL A 442 -5.00 17.91 -9.59
CA VAL A 442 -5.94 18.28 -10.64
C VAL A 442 -5.48 17.68 -11.98
N PHE A 443 -4.16 17.70 -12.23
CA PHE A 443 -3.57 17.13 -13.42
C PHE A 443 -2.79 15.85 -13.09
N LEU A 444 -3.19 14.73 -13.70
CA LEU A 444 -2.40 13.50 -13.64
C LEU A 444 -1.17 13.60 -14.56
N PRO A 445 -0.10 12.83 -14.30
CA PRO A 445 0.99 12.66 -15.25
C PRO A 445 0.51 12.19 -16.63
N PRO A 446 1.08 12.67 -17.75
CA PRO A 446 2.14 13.69 -17.87
C PRO A 446 1.61 15.14 -17.89
N PHE A 447 0.28 15.33 -17.84
CA PHE A 447 -0.33 16.66 -17.92
C PHE A 447 -0.01 17.53 -16.71
N ASN A 448 0.40 16.92 -15.60
CA ASN A 448 0.94 17.59 -14.41
C ASN A 448 2.14 18.51 -14.72
N LEU A 449 2.91 18.22 -15.76
CA LEU A 449 4.01 19.11 -16.18
C LEU A 449 3.49 20.48 -16.60
N ILE A 450 2.28 20.57 -17.17
CA ILE A 450 1.67 21.85 -17.54
C ILE A 450 1.38 22.65 -16.27
N GLU A 451 0.82 22.01 -15.25
CA GLU A 451 0.58 22.64 -13.94
C GLU A 451 1.90 23.10 -13.31
N VAL A 452 2.90 22.22 -13.23
CA VAL A 452 4.17 22.53 -12.58
C VAL A 452 4.90 23.68 -13.29
N PHE A 453 5.04 23.62 -14.62
CA PHE A 453 5.81 24.62 -15.37
C PHE A 453 5.06 25.92 -15.65
N PHE A 454 3.74 25.88 -15.86
CA PHE A 454 2.96 27.07 -16.23
C PHE A 454 2.15 27.67 -15.07
N LEU A 455 1.84 26.90 -14.01
CA LEU A 455 1.06 27.39 -12.86
C LEU A 455 1.89 27.49 -11.58
N VAL A 456 2.53 26.41 -11.16
CA VAL A 456 3.21 26.31 -9.85
C VAL A 456 4.49 27.16 -9.82
N ILE A 457 5.48 26.85 -10.67
CA ILE A 457 6.77 27.54 -10.70
C ILE A 457 6.63 29.08 -10.88
N PRO A 458 5.79 29.60 -11.80
CA PRO A 458 5.69 31.04 -12.00
C PRO A 458 4.83 31.77 -10.96
N PHE A 459 3.76 31.15 -10.43
CA PHE A 459 2.77 31.88 -9.62
C PHE A 459 2.79 31.53 -8.12
N GLU A 460 3.28 30.37 -7.71
CA GLU A 460 3.28 29.96 -6.29
C GLU A 460 4.18 30.86 -5.44
N TRP A 461 5.30 31.35 -6.01
CA TRP A 461 6.29 32.12 -5.25
C TRP A 461 5.83 33.54 -4.89
N TRP A 462 4.96 34.19 -5.68
CA TRP A 462 4.51 35.56 -5.41
C TRP A 462 3.02 35.68 -5.04
N MET A 463 2.18 34.70 -5.41
CA MET A 463 0.72 34.86 -5.34
C MET A 463 0.14 34.36 -4.02
N ASP A 464 -0.76 35.14 -3.44
CA ASP A 464 -1.49 34.75 -2.23
C ASP A 464 -2.35 33.49 -2.46
N ARG A 465 -2.38 32.57 -1.48
CA ARG A 465 -2.98 31.23 -1.61
C ARG A 465 -4.44 31.25 -2.09
N LYS A 466 -5.21 32.27 -1.69
CA LYS A 466 -6.62 32.44 -2.10
C LYS A 466 -6.79 32.84 -3.56
N ARG A 467 -5.82 33.56 -4.14
CA ARG A 467 -5.83 33.95 -5.55
C ARG A 467 -5.31 32.82 -6.44
N TYR A 468 -4.32 32.06 -5.94
CA TYR A 468 -3.84 30.84 -6.58
C TYR A 468 -4.95 29.79 -6.71
N ALA A 469 -5.72 29.54 -5.65
CA ALA A 469 -6.87 28.63 -5.70
C ALA A 469 -7.90 29.04 -6.78
N LYS A 470 -8.30 30.32 -6.81
CA LYS A 470 -9.22 30.85 -7.84
C LYS A 470 -8.68 30.79 -9.28
N LEU A 471 -7.36 30.84 -9.45
CA LEU A 471 -6.73 30.68 -10.76
C LEU A 471 -6.78 29.21 -11.18
N ASN A 472 -6.48 28.30 -10.25
CA ASN A 472 -6.53 26.86 -10.50
C ASN A 472 -7.95 26.42 -10.90
N ASP A 473 -8.97 26.88 -10.17
CA ASP A 473 -10.39 26.61 -10.47
C ASP A 473 -10.89 27.15 -11.82
N ARG A 474 -10.16 28.08 -12.45
CA ARG A 474 -10.50 28.62 -13.78
C ARG A 474 -9.76 27.93 -14.92
N VAL A 475 -8.67 27.24 -14.61
CA VAL A 475 -7.88 26.48 -15.58
C VAL A 475 -8.38 25.04 -15.65
N LEU A 476 -8.90 24.52 -14.53
CA LEU A 476 -9.89 23.46 -14.46
C LEU A 476 -11.17 23.82 -15.22
#